data_AF-A0A969PFG9-F1
#
_entry.id   AF-A0A969PFG9-F1
#
_cell.length_a   1.000
_cell.length_b   1.000
_cell.length_c   1.000
_cell.angle_alpha   90.00
_cell.angle_beta   90.00
_cell.angle_gamma   90.00
#
_symmetry.space_group_name_H-M   'P 1'
#
loop_
_entity.id
_entity.type
_entity.pdbx_description
1 polymer ?
#
loop_
_entity_poly.entity_id
_entity_poly.type
_entity_poly.pdbx_seq_one_letter_code
_entity_poly.pdbx_strand_id
1 'polypeptide(L)' 'MGGNSLAAIQIITKLQEIFQIKILLRNLTTSPTIAELSLAVEDILVEDIDHEVENLTEEAAEKILQNIR' A
#
# COMPACT_ATOMS: atom_id res chain seq x y z
N MET A 1 -8.62 8.70 27.16
CA MET A 1 -7.62 8.31 26.13
C MET A 1 -8.13 7.19 25.20
N GLY A 2 -9.42 7.19 24.79
CA GLY A 2 -10.01 6.05 24.06
C GLY A 2 -10.70 6.37 22.72
N GLY A 3 -10.89 7.66 22.37
CA GLY A 3 -11.62 8.04 21.14
C GLY A 3 -10.76 8.08 19.88
N ASN A 4 -9.53 8.58 19.99
CA ASN A 4 -8.66 8.84 18.82
C ASN A 4 -8.13 7.54 18.19
N SER A 5 -7.94 6.49 18.98
CA SER A 5 -7.44 5.20 18.47
C SER A 5 -8.48 4.49 17.60
N LEU A 6 -9.77 4.60 17.92
CA LEU A 6 -10.83 3.99 17.12
C LEU A 6 -10.98 4.71 15.77
N ALA A 7 -10.92 6.04 15.77
CA ALA A 7 -10.92 6.82 14.53
C ALA A 7 -9.71 6.49 13.65
N ALA A 8 -8.52 6.35 14.24
CA ALA A 8 -7.32 5.95 13.50
C ALA A 8 -7.47 4.55 12.88
N ILE A 9 -8.01 3.57 13.62
CA ILE A 9 -8.30 2.23 13.09
C ILE A 9 -9.30 2.30 11.94
N GLN A 10 -10.40 3.05 12.10
CA GLN A 10 -11.41 3.20 11.04
C GLN A 10 -10.83 3.83 9.77
N ILE A 11 -9.95 4.83 9.90
CA ILE A 11 -9.26 5.44 8.76
C ILE A 11 -8.36 4.41 8.09
N ILE A 12 -7.54 3.67 8.86
CA ILE A 12 -6.67 2.61 8.33
C ILE A 12 -7.48 1.57 7.55
N THR A 13 -8.55 1.03 8.15
CA THR A 13 -9.38 0.00 7.51
C THR A 13 -9.96 0.51 6.18
N LYS A 14 -10.49 1.73 6.15
CA LYS A 14 -11.04 2.32 4.92
C LYS A 14 -9.97 2.53 3.85
N LEU A 15 -8.78 3.00 4.22
CA LEU A 15 -7.68 3.21 3.27
C LEU A 15 -7.22 1.88 2.66
N GLN A 16 -7.09 0.83 3.47
CA GLN A 16 -6.77 -0.53 3.00
C GLN A 16 -7.83 -1.07 2.04
N GLU A 17 -9.12 -0.89 2.34
CA GLU A 17 -10.22 -1.36 1.49
C GLU A 17 -10.30 -0.62 0.15
N ILE A 18 -10.12 0.71 0.15
CA ILE A 18 -10.29 1.54 -1.05
C ILE A 18 -9.06 1.48 -1.96
N PHE A 19 -7.87 1.58 -1.37
CA PHE A 19 -6.62 1.72 -2.11
C PHE A 19 -5.82 0.41 -2.20
N GLN A 20 -6.24 -0.64 -1.50
CA GLN A 20 -5.55 -1.94 -1.46
C GLN A 20 -4.10 -1.87 -0.95
N ILE A 21 -3.73 -0.79 -0.26
CA ILE A 21 -2.39 -0.55 0.28
C ILE A 21 -2.24 -1.07 1.71
N LYS A 22 -1.00 -1.35 2.13
CA LYS A 22 -0.67 -1.61 3.55
C LYS A 22 -0.23 -0.35 4.28
N ILE A 23 -1.17 0.36 4.88
CA ILE A 23 -0.87 1.52 5.74
C ILE A 23 -0.68 1.13 7.22
N LEU A 24 0.27 1.76 7.91
CA LEU A 24 0.58 1.50 9.32
C LEU A 24 0.15 2.67 10.21
N LEU A 25 -0.17 2.40 11.49
CA LEU A 25 -0.65 3.43 12.42
C LEU A 25 0.30 4.63 12.55
N ARG A 26 1.61 4.38 12.43
CA ARG A 26 2.62 5.45 12.48
C ARG A 26 2.36 6.52 11.41
N ASN A 27 1.93 6.13 10.21
CA ASN A 27 1.72 7.04 9.08
C ASN A 27 0.62 8.06 9.39
N LEU A 28 -0.40 7.68 10.18
CA LEU A 28 -1.44 8.61 10.63
C LEU A 28 -0.96 9.50 11.77
N THR A 29 -0.09 9.01 12.64
CA THR A 29 0.44 9.80 13.76
C THR A 29 1.55 10.78 13.35
N THR A 30 2.27 10.50 12.25
CA THR A 30 3.32 11.36 11.70
C THR A 30 2.80 12.35 10.67
N SER A 31 1.56 12.16 10.18
CA SER A 31 0.90 13.01 9.20
C SER A 31 -0.33 13.67 9.84
N PRO A 32 -0.14 14.72 10.66
CA PRO A 32 -1.24 15.35 11.40
C PRO A 32 -2.30 16.01 10.50
N THR A 33 -2.00 16.23 9.22
CA THR A 33 -2.92 16.81 8.24
C THR A 33 -3.34 15.85 7.13
N ILE A 34 -4.48 16.14 6.51
CA ILE A 34 -4.96 15.39 5.33
C ILE A 34 -3.98 15.50 4.16
N ALA A 35 -3.32 16.65 3.99
CA ALA A 35 -2.34 16.85 2.92
C ALA A 35 -1.13 15.93 3.08
N GLU A 36 -0.56 15.85 4.29
CA GLU A 36 0.57 14.95 4.57
C GLU A 36 0.15 13.47 4.48
N LEU A 37 -1.07 13.13 4.91
CA LEU A 37 -1.58 11.77 4.78
C LEU A 37 -1.78 11.37 3.31
N SER A 38 -2.20 12.32 2.46
CA SER A 38 -2.32 12.10 1.00
C SER A 38 -0.98 11.73 0.40
N LEU A 39 0.07 12.49 0.71
CA LEU A 39 1.43 12.22 0.22
C LEU A 39 1.91 10.83 0.68
N ALA A 40 1.71 10.49 1.94
CA ALA A 40 2.09 9.18 2.45
C ALA A 40 1.32 8.02 1.77
N VAL A 41 0.06 8.24 1.38
CA VAL A 41 -0.73 7.25 0.62
C VAL A 41 -0.23 7.13 -0.82
N GLU A 42 0.10 8.26 -1.46
CA GLU A 42 0.68 8.29 -2.81
C GLU A 42 2.02 7.54 -2.87
N ASP A 43 2.91 7.79 -1.90
CA ASP A 43 4.20 7.10 -1.82
C ASP A 43 4.03 5.58 -1.72
N ILE A 44 3.10 5.11 -0.87
CA ILE A 44 2.83 3.67 -0.71
C ILE A 44 2.24 3.07 -1.98
N LEU A 45 1.34 3.78 -2.68
CA LEU A 45 0.77 3.32 -3.93
C LEU A 45 1.84 3.17 -5.02
N VAL A 46 2.81 4.07 -5.07
CA VAL A 46 3.93 3.98 -6.02
C VAL A 46 4.85 2.80 -5.69
N GLU A 47 5.18 2.60 -4.41
CA GLU A 47 5.98 1.45 -3.97
C GLU A 47 5.32 0.11 -4.31
N ASP A 48 3.99 -0.02 -4.11
CA ASP A 48 3.26 -1.25 -4.44
C ASP A 48 3.25 -1.52 -5.96
N ILE A 49 3.18 -0.49 -6.81
CA ILE A 49 3.25 -0.63 -8.28
C ILE A 49 4.64 -1.11 -8.71
N ASP A 50 5.72 -0.57 -8.14
CA ASP A 50 7.08 -0.98 -8.49
C ASP A 50 7.32 -2.47 -8.17
N HIS A 51 6.76 -2.97 -7.07
CA HIS A 51 6.79 -4.38 -6.73
C HIS A 51 5.94 -5.28 -7.64
N GLU A 52 4.82 -4.79 -8.18
CA GLU A 52 3.99 -5.57 -9.11
C GLU A 52 4.63 -5.63 -10.52
N VAL A 53 5.31 -4.57 -10.96
CA VAL A 53 6.04 -4.54 -12.23
C VAL A 53 7.23 -5.49 -12.24
N GLU A 54 7.99 -5.59 -11.14
CA GLU A 54 9.11 -6.54 -11.04
C GLU A 54 8.63 -8.00 -11.13
N ASN A 55 7.57 -8.36 -10.39
CA ASN A 55 7.05 -9.73 -10.35
C ASN A 55 6.45 -10.21 -11.70
N LEU A 56 5.87 -9.32 -12.49
CA LEU A 56 5.35 -9.66 -13.82
C LEU A 56 6.44 -10.10 -14.81
N THR A 57 7.67 -9.60 -14.66
CA THR A 57 8.78 -9.93 -15.56
C THR A 57 9.40 -11.30 -15.29
N GLU A 58 9.47 -11.70 -14.01
CA GLU A 58 9.99 -13.02 -13.61
C GLU A 58 9.00 -14.13 -13.99
N GLU A 59 7.71 -13.96 -13.74
CA GLU A 59 6.70 -14.98 -14.08
C GLU A 59 6.60 -15.20 -15.60
N ALA A 60 6.71 -14.14 -16.40
CA ALA A 60 6.70 -14.23 -17.86
C ALA A 60 7.94 -14.97 -18.40
N ALA A 61 9.11 -14.75 -17.80
CA ALA A 61 10.35 -15.42 -18.19
C ALA A 61 10.31 -16.92 -17.88
N GLU A 62 9.78 -17.31 -16.70
CA GLU A 62 9.64 -18.72 -16.34
C GLU A 62 8.67 -19.49 -17.25
N LYS A 63 7.54 -18.88 -17.63
CA LYS A 63 6.56 -19.48 -18.56
C LYS A 63 7.13 -19.73 -19.96
N ILE A 64 7.97 -18.83 -20.47
CA ILE A 64 8.64 -19.01 -21.76
C ILE A 64 9.61 -20.21 -21.71
N LEU A 65 10.36 -20.34 -20.62
CA LEU A 65 11.31 -21.45 -20.44
C LEU A 65 10.61 -22.81 -20.30
N GLN A 66 9.43 -22.86 -19.67
CA GLN A 66 8.65 -24.10 -19.54
C GLN A 66 8.05 -24.60 -20.85
N ASN A 67 7.69 -23.70 -21.78
CA ASN A 67 7.11 -24.08 -23.08
C ASN A 67 8.14 -24.57 -24.12
N ILE A 68 9.44 -24.44 -23.83
CA ILE A 68 10.53 -24.89 -24.71
C ILE A 68 11.05 -26.28 -24.31
N ARG A 69 10.52 -26.88 -23.22
CA ARG A 69 10.80 -28.27 -22.80
C ARG A 69 9.69 -29.22 -23.19
#